data_AF-A0A0K0PDR9-F1
#
_entry.id   AF-A0A0K0PDR9-F1
#
_cell.length_a   1.000
_cell.length_b   1.000
_cell.length_c   1.000
_cell.angle_alpha   90.00
_cell.angle_beta   90.00
_cell.angle_gamma   90.00
#
_symmetry.space_group_name_H-M   'P 1'
#
loop_
_entity.id
_entity.type
_entity.pdbx_description
1 polymer ?
#
loop_
_entity_poly.entity_id
_entity_poly.type
_entity_poly.pdbx_seq_one_letter_code
_entity_poly.pdbx_strand_id
1 'polypeptide(L)'
;SIIGFYLVKGYLSYFIVPTGYSCDFKFNPLINVLPSINTTGKAEEIGCTINNPSLSDYIAMVCPKKNDGDYANMEKVPTKCFSSSLYSPYKSEDSAHQLEELKIPEKYSISKEFKDFDLNIILIPSFYNVNKTIYCRCDNSKTEFKLNRNDESKLKLQGKLGLVKIILNNQQNTPNNIHQISPNAEVGSLGDKVIELKEGEIVHLKYDGKIRTNFNCKEIVNMKISIPLDYNLSMRMPTVFLQDINCKFHFIFNNAGGIANIVLQANKTENIDGCDFTQPKGNGLYKNGFVLTEITNDEEICTVHIGKGQKSNAAGLKCPYKLTPVHCFKHVLYEKKYKNGNNVYQTFLLDDVLRTVDIEYYYNAKLSAHIVGIPTIPEKTETIRCICEQDGKRGIMELKISSSENIFISF
;
A
#
# COMPACT_ATOMS: atom_id res chain seq x y z
N SER A 1 21.17 1.05 15.85
CA SER A 1 21.27 2.48 15.49
C SER A 1 20.37 2.75 14.30
N ILE A 2 19.38 3.62 14.48
CA ILE A 2 18.41 4.01 13.46
C ILE A 2 19.13 4.91 12.46
N ILE A 3 19.27 4.45 11.22
CA ILE A 3 19.81 5.25 10.12
C ILE A 3 18.68 6.18 9.66
N GLY A 4 18.78 7.45 10.06
CA GLY A 4 18.04 8.53 9.43
C GLY A 4 18.61 8.81 8.05
N PHE A 5 17.74 8.99 7.07
CA PHE A 5 18.10 9.60 5.78
C PHE A 5 17.48 10.98 5.71
N TYR A 6 18.30 11.98 6.01
CA TYR A 6 18.20 13.30 5.39
C TYR A 6 19.25 13.39 4.28
N LEU A 7 19.00 14.29 3.32
CA LEU A 7 19.84 14.75 2.18
C LEU A 7 19.49 14.06 0.84
N VAL A 8 19.35 14.75 -0.31
CA VAL A 8 19.52 16.16 -0.70
C VAL A 8 18.75 16.38 -2.01
N LYS A 9 18.07 17.53 -2.15
CA LYS A 9 17.60 18.05 -3.44
C LYS A 9 18.81 18.39 -4.31
N GLY A 10 19.07 17.59 -5.33
CA GLY A 10 20.07 17.89 -6.36
C GLY A 10 19.98 16.90 -7.50
N TYR A 11 19.37 17.32 -8.61
CA TYR A 11 19.46 16.72 -9.96
C TYR A 11 19.54 15.19 -10.04
N LEU A 12 18.52 14.52 -9.50
CA LEU A 12 18.07 13.24 -10.03
C LEU A 12 16.58 13.42 -10.30
N SER A 13 16.22 13.32 -11.58
CA SER A 13 14.85 13.12 -12.05
C SER A 13 14.08 12.28 -11.04
N TYR A 14 13.00 12.81 -10.48
CA TYR A 14 12.16 12.21 -9.45
C TYR A 14 11.82 10.75 -9.80
N PHE A 15 12.68 9.82 -9.40
CA PHE A 15 12.39 8.40 -9.39
C PHE A 15 11.42 8.21 -8.23
N ILE A 16 10.15 8.04 -8.56
CA ILE A 16 9.15 7.59 -7.60
C ILE A 16 9.60 6.21 -7.15
N VAL A 17 9.92 6.09 -5.87
CA VAL A 17 10.37 4.83 -5.27
C VAL A 17 9.11 3.98 -5.08
N PRO A 18 8.96 2.86 -5.82
CA PRO A 18 7.84 1.96 -5.62
C PRO A 18 7.84 1.43 -4.18
N THR A 19 6.66 1.23 -3.59
CA THR A 19 6.60 0.59 -2.26
C THR A 19 6.99 -0.87 -2.39
N GLY A 20 8.02 -1.27 -1.66
CA GLY A 20 8.54 -2.64 -1.66
C GLY A 20 8.00 -3.47 -0.50
N TYR A 21 7.40 -4.61 -0.80
CA TYR A 21 7.07 -5.66 0.15
C TYR A 21 8.11 -6.77 0.04
N SER A 22 8.70 -7.20 1.17
CA SER A 22 9.75 -8.24 1.17
C SER A 22 9.40 -9.40 2.08
N CYS A 23 9.19 -10.58 1.48
CA CYS A 23 9.09 -11.86 2.15
C CYS A 23 10.42 -12.58 2.07
N ASP A 24 11.28 -12.30 3.05
CA ASP A 24 12.63 -12.84 3.12
C ASP A 24 12.69 -14.07 4.03
N PHE A 25 12.50 -15.25 3.45
CA PHE A 25 12.52 -16.52 4.19
C PHE A 25 13.94 -17.03 4.49
N LYS A 26 14.97 -16.29 4.10
CA LYS A 26 16.37 -16.69 4.30
C LYS A 26 17.07 -15.85 5.36
N PHE A 27 17.10 -14.53 5.18
CA PHE A 27 17.91 -13.64 6.00
C PHE A 27 17.12 -12.96 7.13
N ASN A 28 15.78 -12.92 7.05
CA ASN A 28 14.99 -12.29 8.10
C ASN A 28 14.84 -13.23 9.32
N PRO A 29 15.35 -12.86 10.51
CA PRO A 29 15.30 -13.73 11.69
C PRO A 29 13.88 -14.02 12.20
N LEU A 30 12.90 -13.17 11.88
CA LEU A 30 11.51 -13.31 12.35
C LEU A 30 10.67 -14.26 11.49
N ILE A 31 11.00 -14.38 10.21
CA ILE A 31 10.22 -15.13 9.23
C ILE A 31 11.07 -16.08 8.37
N ASN A 32 12.28 -16.45 8.80
CA ASN A 32 13.08 -17.45 8.08
C ASN A 32 12.52 -18.86 8.26
N VAL A 33 12.78 -19.72 7.27
CA VAL A 33 12.31 -21.12 7.27
C VAL A 33 13.29 -22.11 7.89
N LEU A 34 14.23 -21.64 8.72
CA LEU A 34 15.19 -22.51 9.41
C LEU A 34 14.46 -23.46 10.39
N PRO A 35 15.00 -24.67 10.61
CA PRO A 35 14.42 -25.59 11.58
C PRO A 35 14.31 -25.03 12.99
N SER A 36 13.12 -25.14 13.58
CA SER A 36 12.82 -24.77 14.96
C SER A 36 12.36 -26.00 15.75
N ILE A 37 12.33 -25.88 17.08
CA ILE A 37 11.83 -26.95 17.96
C ILE A 37 10.35 -27.15 17.67
N ASN A 38 9.98 -28.33 17.18
CA ASN A 38 8.58 -28.68 16.98
C ASN A 38 8.02 -29.41 18.21
N THR A 39 7.13 -28.73 18.94
CA THR A 39 6.40 -29.29 20.10
C THR A 39 4.97 -29.73 19.77
N THR A 40 4.46 -29.41 18.57
CA THR A 40 3.04 -29.55 18.21
C THR A 40 2.77 -30.67 17.21
N GLY A 41 3.81 -31.24 16.60
CA GLY A 41 3.70 -32.26 15.55
C GLY A 41 3.31 -31.71 14.17
N LYS A 42 3.05 -30.40 14.05
CA LYS A 42 2.83 -29.71 12.77
C LYS A 42 4.01 -28.78 12.48
N ALA A 43 4.34 -28.62 11.20
CA ALA A 43 5.34 -27.64 10.80
C ALA A 43 4.83 -26.22 11.13
N GLU A 44 5.72 -25.38 11.62
CA GLU A 44 5.42 -23.97 11.88
C GLU A 44 5.18 -23.24 10.55
N GLU A 45 4.10 -22.48 10.46
CA GLU A 45 3.80 -21.64 9.30
C GLU A 45 4.15 -20.19 9.62
N ILE A 46 4.94 -19.58 8.74
CA ILE A 46 5.36 -18.17 8.81
C ILE A 46 5.10 -17.53 7.46
N GLY A 47 4.88 -16.23 7.40
CA GLY A 47 4.60 -15.62 6.11
C GLY A 47 4.33 -14.13 6.16
N CYS A 48 4.21 -13.55 4.98
CA CYS A 48 3.70 -12.20 4.82
C CYS A 48 2.39 -12.22 4.04
N THR A 49 1.48 -11.37 4.47
CA THR A 49 0.25 -11.08 3.76
C THR A 49 0.36 -9.66 3.20
N ILE A 50 0.29 -9.55 1.88
CA ILE A 50 0.26 -8.29 1.16
C ILE A 50 -1.17 -8.08 0.70
N ASN A 51 -1.82 -7.06 1.26
CA ASN A 51 -3.21 -6.75 0.96
C ASN A 51 -3.31 -5.61 -0.06
N ASN A 52 -3.89 -5.94 -1.21
CA ASN A 52 -4.23 -5.03 -2.31
C ASN A 52 -3.12 -4.02 -2.63
N PRO A 53 -1.93 -4.51 -3.04
CA PRO A 53 -0.80 -3.64 -3.31
C PRO A 53 -1.13 -2.63 -4.42
N SER A 54 -0.53 -1.44 -4.32
CA SER A 54 -0.85 -0.30 -5.17
C SER A 54 -0.09 -0.35 -6.50
N LEU A 55 -0.38 0.63 -7.36
CA LEU A 55 0.30 0.83 -8.63
C LEU A 55 1.83 0.81 -8.48
N SER A 56 2.49 -0.09 -9.21
CA SER A 56 3.96 -0.24 -9.27
C SER A 56 4.65 -0.61 -7.98
N ASP A 57 3.90 -0.94 -6.93
CA ASP A 57 4.46 -1.63 -5.79
C ASP A 57 5.08 -2.95 -6.27
N TYR A 58 6.13 -3.39 -5.58
CA TYR A 58 6.79 -4.66 -5.89
C TYR A 58 6.77 -5.57 -4.68
N ILE A 59 6.59 -6.87 -4.93
CA ILE A 59 6.60 -7.90 -3.90
C ILE A 59 7.76 -8.82 -4.21
N ALA A 60 8.73 -8.86 -3.31
CA ALA A 60 9.91 -9.70 -3.39
C ALA A 60 9.76 -10.91 -2.47
N MET A 61 10.08 -12.09 -2.99
CA MET A 61 10.23 -13.33 -2.24
C MET A 61 11.69 -13.77 -2.33
N VAL A 62 12.32 -13.96 -1.18
CA VAL A 62 13.65 -14.54 -1.06
C VAL A 62 13.50 -15.95 -0.50
N CYS A 63 13.79 -16.95 -1.33
CA CYS A 63 13.63 -18.35 -0.99
C CYS A 63 15.02 -19.03 -0.90
N PRO A 64 15.39 -19.67 0.23
CA PRO A 64 16.63 -20.43 0.28
C PRO A 64 16.70 -21.51 -0.80
N LYS A 65 17.89 -21.81 -1.31
CA LYS A 65 18.14 -22.99 -2.14
C LYS A 65 18.40 -24.21 -1.28
N LYS A 66 18.03 -25.37 -1.82
CA LYS A 66 18.33 -26.68 -1.23
C LYS A 66 19.84 -26.84 -1.01
N ASN A 67 20.24 -27.31 0.16
CA ASN A 67 21.64 -27.61 0.50
C ASN A 67 21.72 -28.83 1.42
N ASP A 68 22.92 -29.31 1.75
CA ASP A 68 23.08 -30.50 2.62
C ASP A 68 22.86 -30.23 4.12
N GLY A 69 22.46 -29.01 4.49
CA GLY A 69 22.29 -28.57 5.87
C GLY A 69 20.84 -28.20 6.18
N ASP A 70 20.64 -27.03 6.76
CA ASP A 70 19.33 -26.55 7.27
C ASP A 70 18.22 -26.43 6.22
N TYR A 71 18.55 -26.61 4.93
CA TYR A 71 17.61 -26.54 3.80
C TYR A 71 17.59 -27.85 2.98
N ALA A 72 17.85 -29.00 3.62
CA ALA A 72 17.96 -30.33 2.98
C ALA A 72 16.76 -30.74 2.12
N ASN A 73 15.54 -30.34 2.47
CA ASN A 73 14.32 -30.63 1.71
C ASN A 73 13.56 -29.36 1.31
N MET A 74 14.30 -28.31 1.01
CA MET A 74 13.75 -27.02 0.58
C MET A 74 13.08 -27.12 -0.80
N GLU A 75 11.83 -26.69 -0.89
CA GLU A 75 11.03 -26.63 -2.11
C GLU A 75 10.39 -25.24 -2.27
N LYS A 76 10.49 -24.64 -3.45
CA LYS A 76 9.75 -23.43 -3.82
C LYS A 76 8.55 -23.82 -4.66
N VAL A 77 7.34 -23.46 -4.24
CA VAL A 77 6.09 -23.85 -4.93
C VAL A 77 5.18 -22.62 -5.14
N PRO A 78 4.82 -22.26 -6.38
CA PRO A 78 5.32 -22.87 -7.62
C PRO A 78 6.81 -22.61 -7.84
N THR A 79 7.49 -23.48 -8.56
CA THR A 79 8.93 -23.34 -8.88
C THR A 79 9.19 -22.06 -9.68
N LYS A 80 8.20 -21.61 -10.45
CA LYS A 80 8.21 -20.35 -11.21
C LYS A 80 7.46 -19.21 -10.53
N CYS A 81 7.29 -19.22 -9.22
CA CYS A 81 6.78 -18.03 -8.52
C CYS A 81 7.56 -16.77 -8.95
N PHE A 82 6.98 -15.64 -9.35
CA PHE A 82 5.57 -15.28 -9.46
C PHE A 82 5.01 -15.38 -10.90
N SER A 83 5.76 -15.92 -11.87
CA SER A 83 5.24 -16.19 -13.23
C SER A 83 4.11 -17.22 -13.20
N SER A 84 4.08 -18.08 -12.17
CA SER A 84 2.91 -18.84 -11.78
C SER A 84 2.65 -18.73 -10.27
N SER A 85 1.40 -18.95 -9.88
CA SER A 85 0.97 -18.87 -8.48
C SER A 85 -0.12 -19.88 -8.15
N LEU A 86 -0.32 -20.17 -6.86
CA LEU A 86 -1.41 -21.02 -6.39
C LEU A 86 -2.60 -20.18 -5.93
N TYR A 87 -3.82 -20.70 -6.05
CA TYR A 87 -5.01 -20.11 -5.42
C TYR A 87 -5.30 -20.65 -4.02
N SER A 88 -4.55 -21.66 -3.59
CA SER A 88 -4.55 -22.18 -2.22
C SER A 88 -3.13 -22.58 -1.84
N PRO A 89 -2.63 -22.22 -0.64
CA PRO A 89 -1.23 -22.44 -0.26
C PRO A 89 -0.88 -23.93 -0.12
N TYR A 90 -1.87 -24.81 0.00
CA TYR A 90 -1.70 -26.25 0.24
C TYR A 90 -1.83 -27.12 -1.02
N LYS A 91 -2.01 -26.51 -2.19
CA LYS A 91 -2.05 -27.24 -3.46
C LYS A 91 -0.63 -27.55 -3.97
N SER A 92 -0.52 -28.51 -4.90
CA SER A 92 0.74 -28.88 -5.56
C SER A 92 1.03 -27.95 -6.75
N GLU A 93 2.24 -28.06 -7.29
CA GLU A 93 2.67 -27.39 -8.54
C GLU A 93 1.68 -27.60 -9.70
N ASP A 94 1.06 -28.78 -9.80
CA ASP A 94 0.10 -29.11 -10.88
C ASP A 94 -1.17 -28.24 -10.85
N SER A 95 -1.45 -27.58 -9.73
CA SER A 95 -2.54 -26.61 -9.58
C SER A 95 -2.08 -25.16 -9.75
N ALA A 96 -0.87 -24.93 -10.24
CA ALA A 96 -0.34 -23.59 -10.47
C ALA A 96 -1.05 -22.93 -11.67
N HIS A 97 -1.39 -21.67 -11.48
CA HIS A 97 -2.02 -20.80 -12.47
C HIS A 97 -1.00 -19.82 -13.01
N GLN A 98 -1.00 -19.61 -14.32
CA GLN A 98 -0.10 -18.66 -14.96
C GLN A 98 -0.50 -17.23 -14.61
N LEU A 99 0.47 -16.33 -14.54
CA LEU A 99 0.26 -14.92 -14.20
C LEU A 99 -0.69 -14.23 -15.22
N GLU A 100 -0.65 -14.66 -16.48
CA GLU A 100 -1.50 -14.19 -17.57
C GLU A 100 -2.99 -14.47 -17.31
N GLU A 101 -3.34 -15.49 -16.52
CA GLU A 101 -4.73 -15.76 -16.14
C GLU A 101 -5.32 -14.64 -15.28
N LEU A 102 -4.45 -13.87 -14.59
CA LEU A 102 -4.81 -12.67 -13.84
C LEU A 102 -4.80 -11.41 -14.73
N LYS A 103 -4.56 -11.57 -16.05
CA LYS A 103 -4.30 -10.51 -17.02
C LYS A 103 -3.09 -9.64 -16.67
N ILE A 104 -2.13 -10.22 -15.95
CA ILE A 104 -0.85 -9.60 -15.64
C ILE A 104 0.18 -10.20 -16.59
N PRO A 105 0.84 -9.41 -17.46
CA PRO A 105 1.83 -9.96 -18.39
C PRO A 105 3.07 -10.54 -17.68
N GLU A 106 3.64 -11.64 -18.18
CA GLU A 106 4.81 -12.32 -17.59
C GLU A 106 5.98 -11.38 -17.24
N LYS A 107 6.21 -10.33 -18.04
CA LYS A 107 7.29 -9.35 -17.83
C LYS A 107 7.22 -8.64 -16.47
N TYR A 108 6.07 -8.65 -15.80
CA TYR A 108 5.91 -8.12 -14.45
C TYR A 108 6.43 -9.08 -13.38
N SER A 109 6.72 -10.35 -13.73
CA SER A 109 7.44 -11.31 -12.91
C SER A 109 8.92 -11.30 -13.28
N ILE A 110 9.79 -11.13 -12.28
CA ILE A 110 11.24 -11.16 -12.42
C ILE A 110 11.76 -12.27 -11.52
N SER A 111 12.51 -13.19 -12.10
CA SER A 111 13.16 -14.28 -11.36
C SER A 111 14.67 -14.21 -11.56
N LYS A 112 15.42 -14.21 -10.46
CA LYS A 112 16.87 -14.21 -10.46
C LYS A 112 17.40 -15.22 -9.46
N GLU A 113 18.26 -16.10 -9.93
CA GLU A 113 18.91 -17.09 -9.11
C GLU A 113 20.23 -16.56 -8.55
N PHE A 114 20.48 -16.84 -7.28
CA PHE A 114 21.76 -16.64 -6.60
C PHE A 114 22.35 -17.98 -6.18
N LYS A 115 23.56 -17.97 -5.61
CA LYS A 115 24.27 -19.19 -5.20
C LYS A 115 23.47 -20.00 -4.19
N ASP A 116 22.81 -19.33 -3.26
CA ASP A 116 22.23 -19.93 -2.06
C ASP A 116 20.76 -19.54 -1.83
N PHE A 117 20.17 -18.77 -2.74
CA PHE A 117 18.75 -18.41 -2.72
C PHE A 117 18.24 -18.06 -4.11
N ASP A 118 16.92 -18.02 -4.25
CA ASP A 118 16.21 -17.44 -5.37
C ASP A 118 15.55 -16.14 -4.94
N LEU A 119 15.64 -15.12 -5.81
CA LEU A 119 14.89 -13.88 -5.71
C LEU A 119 13.81 -13.88 -6.78
N ASN A 120 12.55 -13.85 -6.35
CA ASN A 120 11.40 -13.75 -7.22
C ASN A 120 10.65 -12.45 -6.89
N ILE A 121 10.36 -11.63 -7.89
CA ILE A 121 9.70 -10.33 -7.73
C ILE A 121 8.48 -10.29 -8.64
N ILE A 122 7.35 -9.81 -8.14
CA ILE A 122 6.22 -9.37 -8.97
C ILE A 122 6.05 -7.86 -8.82
N LEU A 123 5.98 -7.19 -9.97
CA LEU A 123 5.62 -5.78 -10.10
C LEU A 123 4.10 -5.71 -10.28
N ILE A 124 3.42 -4.90 -9.48
CA ILE A 124 1.97 -4.77 -9.56
C ILE A 124 1.62 -3.83 -10.71
N PRO A 125 0.87 -4.33 -11.72
CA PRO A 125 0.52 -3.50 -12.87
C PRO A 125 -0.49 -2.44 -12.46
N SER A 126 -0.64 -1.43 -13.31
CA SER A 126 -1.63 -0.37 -13.11
C SER A 126 -3.08 -0.79 -13.25
N PHE A 127 -3.30 -2.00 -13.77
CA PHE A 127 -4.62 -2.53 -14.02
C PHE A 127 -4.56 -4.04 -13.93
N TYR A 128 -5.44 -4.60 -13.11
CA TYR A 128 -5.81 -6.00 -13.10
C TYR A 128 -7.29 -6.05 -12.70
N ASN A 129 -8.08 -6.87 -13.40
CA ASN A 129 -9.54 -6.86 -13.27
C ASN A 129 -10.07 -8.10 -12.53
N VAL A 130 -9.25 -8.65 -11.64
CA VAL A 130 -9.51 -9.91 -10.96
C VAL A 130 -9.52 -9.72 -9.45
N ASN A 131 -10.55 -10.28 -8.80
CA ASN A 131 -10.56 -10.51 -7.37
C ASN A 131 -9.92 -11.88 -7.12
N LYS A 132 -8.66 -11.90 -6.70
CA LYS A 132 -7.97 -13.16 -6.45
C LYS A 132 -6.94 -13.06 -5.34
N THR A 133 -6.88 -14.09 -4.50
CA THR A 133 -5.73 -14.30 -3.63
C THR A 133 -4.80 -15.30 -4.27
N ILE A 134 -3.53 -14.93 -4.39
CA ILE A 134 -2.48 -15.78 -4.93
C ILE A 134 -1.44 -16.10 -3.86
N TYR A 135 -0.85 -17.28 -3.99
CA TYR A 135 0.11 -17.82 -3.04
C TYR A 135 1.37 -18.32 -3.73
N CYS A 136 2.49 -18.08 -3.05
CA CYS A 136 3.72 -18.82 -3.25
C CYS A 136 4.25 -19.28 -1.90
N ARG A 137 5.03 -20.36 -1.90
CA ARG A 137 5.62 -20.88 -0.67
C ARG A 137 7.07 -21.30 -0.83
N CYS A 138 7.79 -21.16 0.27
CA CYS A 138 9.12 -21.67 0.53
C CYS A 138 8.97 -22.75 1.60
N ASP A 139 8.92 -24.01 1.19
CA ASP A 139 8.62 -25.15 2.04
C ASP A 139 9.90 -25.86 2.47
N ASN A 140 10.26 -25.73 3.74
CA ASN A 140 11.34 -26.49 4.36
C ASN A 140 10.82 -27.53 5.37
N SER A 141 9.49 -27.77 5.39
CA SER A 141 8.82 -28.55 6.45
C SER A 141 9.27 -30.00 6.53
N LYS A 142 9.84 -30.54 5.46
CA LYS A 142 10.39 -31.90 5.37
C LYS A 142 11.84 -32.00 5.88
N THR A 143 12.50 -30.90 6.21
CA THR A 143 13.85 -30.91 6.79
C THR A 143 13.74 -31.16 8.29
N GLU A 144 14.36 -32.24 8.78
CA GLU A 144 14.24 -32.67 10.16
C GLU A 144 15.60 -33.07 10.75
N PHE A 145 15.89 -32.58 11.96
CA PHE A 145 17.06 -32.98 12.73
C PHE A 145 16.66 -33.54 14.08
N LYS A 146 17.32 -34.62 14.49
CA LYS A 146 17.19 -35.17 15.85
C LYS A 146 18.33 -34.61 16.69
N LEU A 147 18.00 -33.87 17.75
CA LEU A 147 18.98 -33.47 18.74
C LEU A 147 19.14 -34.63 19.74
N ASN A 148 20.23 -35.38 19.63
CA ASN A 148 20.63 -36.31 20.68
C ASN A 148 21.24 -35.48 21.82
N ARG A 149 20.43 -35.11 22.81
CA ARG A 149 20.95 -34.73 24.12
C ARG A 149 20.93 -35.96 25.02
N ASN A 150 21.90 -36.06 25.93
CA ASN A 150 22.08 -37.18 26.85
C ASN A 150 20.95 -37.37 27.89
N ASP A 151 19.82 -36.68 27.73
CA ASP A 151 18.60 -36.84 28.53
C ASP A 151 17.43 -37.18 27.62
N GLU A 152 16.59 -38.12 28.05
CA GLU A 152 15.58 -38.91 27.32
C GLU A 152 14.49 -38.15 26.52
N SER A 153 14.59 -36.83 26.41
CA SER A 153 13.72 -36.02 25.55
C SER A 153 14.33 -35.84 24.14
N LYS A 154 13.85 -36.63 23.18
CA LYS A 154 14.19 -36.46 21.75
C LYS A 154 13.56 -35.17 21.23
N LEU A 155 14.28 -34.04 21.34
CA LEU A 155 13.88 -32.80 20.68
C LEU A 155 14.09 -32.93 19.17
N LYS A 156 12.99 -32.76 18.44
CA LYS A 156 12.98 -32.76 16.98
C LYS A 156 12.98 -31.32 16.48
N LEU A 157 14.01 -30.95 15.72
CA LEU A 157 13.98 -29.73 14.92
C LEU A 157 13.30 -30.04 13.60
N GLN A 158 12.39 -29.18 13.18
CA GLN A 158 11.71 -29.28 11.89
C GLN A 158 11.73 -27.93 11.19
N GLY A 159 12.05 -27.93 9.90
CA GLY A 159 11.94 -26.75 9.04
C GLY A 159 10.51 -26.19 8.99
N LYS A 160 10.40 -24.94 8.57
CA LYS A 160 9.12 -24.22 8.56
C LYS A 160 8.56 -24.10 7.14
N LEU A 161 7.29 -23.75 7.06
CA LEU A 161 6.62 -23.38 5.81
C LEU A 161 6.52 -21.86 5.72
N GLY A 162 7.24 -21.26 4.76
CA GLY A 162 7.17 -19.84 4.44
C GLY A 162 6.07 -19.56 3.40
N LEU A 163 5.12 -18.68 3.71
CA LEU A 163 3.98 -18.35 2.84
C LEU A 163 4.00 -16.88 2.42
N VAL A 164 3.92 -16.64 1.11
CA VAL A 164 3.57 -15.34 0.54
C VAL A 164 2.10 -15.38 0.15
N LYS A 165 1.27 -14.54 0.77
CA LYS A 165 -0.13 -14.35 0.41
C LYS A 165 -0.31 -12.96 -0.19
N ILE A 166 -0.75 -12.88 -1.44
CA ILE A 166 -1.05 -11.60 -2.10
C ILE A 166 -2.55 -11.57 -2.38
N ILE A 167 -3.25 -10.62 -1.78
CA ILE A 167 -4.68 -10.40 -2.02
C ILE A 167 -4.81 -9.31 -3.07
N LEU A 168 -5.29 -9.66 -4.25
CA LEU A 168 -5.60 -8.74 -5.34
C LEU A 168 -7.11 -8.51 -5.35
N ASN A 169 -7.55 -7.32 -4.97
CA ASN A 169 -8.94 -6.92 -5.13
C ASN A 169 -9.07 -6.09 -6.40
N ASN A 170 -10.10 -6.37 -7.18
CA ASN A 170 -10.44 -5.67 -8.40
C ASN A 170 -10.42 -4.16 -8.14
N GLN A 171 -9.45 -3.49 -8.73
CA GLN A 171 -9.45 -2.05 -8.82
C GLN A 171 -10.56 -1.71 -9.81
N GLN A 172 -11.72 -1.31 -9.30
CA GLN A 172 -12.94 -1.15 -10.10
C GLN A 172 -12.68 -0.37 -11.39
N ASN A 173 -13.18 -0.96 -12.48
CA ASN A 173 -13.37 -0.44 -13.84
C ASN A 173 -12.14 -0.37 -14.74
N THR A 174 -12.36 -0.81 -15.98
CA THR A 174 -11.64 -0.37 -17.18
C THR A 174 -11.21 1.07 -16.99
N PRO A 175 -9.94 1.44 -17.25
CA PRO A 175 -9.55 2.80 -16.98
C PRO A 175 -10.41 3.76 -17.79
N ASN A 176 -11.20 4.57 -17.09
CA ASN A 176 -12.12 5.50 -17.71
C ASN A 176 -11.35 6.62 -18.46
N ASN A 177 -10.08 6.82 -18.07
CA ASN A 177 -9.23 7.90 -18.54
C ASN A 177 -7.97 7.35 -19.23
N ILE A 178 -8.16 6.65 -20.36
CA ILE A 178 -7.07 6.26 -21.26
C ILE A 178 -6.88 7.37 -22.30
N HIS A 179 -5.72 8.00 -22.27
CA HIS A 179 -5.35 9.05 -23.21
C HIS A 179 -4.27 8.55 -24.16
N GLN A 180 -4.61 8.41 -25.45
CA GLN A 180 -3.61 8.23 -26.49
C GLN A 180 -2.82 9.53 -26.69
N ILE A 181 -1.50 9.43 -26.70
CA ILE A 181 -0.55 10.53 -26.89
C ILE A 181 0.28 10.20 -28.12
N SER A 182 0.00 10.89 -29.21
CA SER A 182 0.76 10.78 -30.45
C SER A 182 1.60 12.04 -30.66
N PRO A 183 2.76 11.95 -31.32
CA PRO A 183 3.55 13.13 -31.65
C PRO A 183 2.76 14.04 -32.60
N ASN A 184 2.82 15.36 -32.36
CA ASN A 184 2.32 16.32 -33.34
C ASN A 184 3.19 16.25 -34.60
N ALA A 185 2.55 16.22 -35.77
CA ALA A 185 3.23 16.17 -37.07
C ALA A 185 3.98 17.46 -37.41
N GLU A 186 3.71 18.56 -36.72
CA GLU A 186 4.34 19.86 -36.93
C GLU A 186 5.34 20.19 -35.82
N VAL A 187 6.62 20.28 -36.20
CA VAL A 187 7.70 20.73 -35.32
C VAL A 187 7.58 22.25 -35.15
N GLY A 188 7.01 22.70 -34.03
CA GLY A 188 7.03 24.12 -33.66
C GLY A 188 5.73 24.77 -33.16
N SER A 189 4.98 24.10 -32.24
CA SER A 189 3.74 24.55 -31.56
C SER A 189 2.45 24.15 -32.32
N LEU A 190 1.27 23.79 -31.76
CA LEU A 190 0.56 24.15 -30.51
C LEU A 190 -0.56 23.11 -30.24
N GLY A 191 -0.86 22.81 -28.97
CA GLY A 191 -2.03 22.03 -28.55
C GLY A 191 -1.77 21.27 -27.26
N ASP A 192 -1.88 21.94 -26.12
CA ASP A 192 -1.77 21.30 -24.82
C ASP A 192 -2.91 20.30 -24.66
N LYS A 193 -2.60 19.01 -24.46
CA LYS A 193 -3.62 18.03 -24.07
C LYS A 193 -3.94 18.22 -22.60
N VAL A 194 -5.05 18.91 -22.33
CA VAL A 194 -5.54 19.12 -20.97
C VAL A 194 -6.21 17.86 -20.46
N ILE A 195 -5.82 17.40 -19.28
CA ILE A 195 -6.43 16.29 -18.56
C ILE A 195 -6.92 16.85 -17.23
N GLU A 196 -8.23 16.86 -17.04
CA GLU A 196 -8.85 17.15 -15.75
C GLU A 196 -8.67 15.95 -14.83
N LEU A 197 -8.08 16.20 -13.67
CA LEU A 197 -7.76 15.20 -12.67
C LEU A 197 -8.86 15.09 -11.61
N LYS A 198 -9.05 13.87 -11.11
CA LYS A 198 -9.89 13.56 -9.95
C LYS A 198 -9.09 12.87 -8.86
N GLU A 199 -9.51 13.08 -7.62
CA GLU A 199 -8.92 12.45 -6.44
C GLU A 199 -8.98 10.93 -6.53
N GLY A 200 -7.87 10.28 -6.19
CA GLY A 200 -7.75 8.82 -6.14
C GLY A 200 -7.83 8.11 -7.50
N GLU A 201 -8.01 8.83 -8.61
CA GLU A 201 -8.13 8.20 -9.92
C GLU A 201 -6.78 7.72 -10.46
N ILE A 202 -6.83 6.78 -11.40
CA ILE A 202 -5.65 6.36 -12.16
C ILE A 202 -5.80 6.86 -13.60
N VAL A 203 -4.89 7.74 -14.01
CA VAL A 203 -4.78 8.25 -15.38
C VAL A 203 -3.84 7.35 -16.17
N HIS A 204 -4.26 6.90 -17.34
CA HIS A 204 -3.43 6.06 -18.21
C HIS A 204 -3.08 6.82 -19.48
N LEU A 205 -1.78 6.99 -19.72
CA LEU A 205 -1.22 7.61 -20.91
C LEU A 205 -0.63 6.52 -21.79
N LYS A 206 -1.23 6.31 -22.97
CA LYS A 206 -0.68 5.45 -24.02
C LYS A 206 0.08 6.30 -25.01
N TYR A 207 1.20 5.83 -25.53
CA TYR A 207 1.99 6.60 -26.48
C TYR A 207 2.56 5.73 -27.60
N ASP A 208 2.98 6.36 -28.69
CA ASP A 208 3.50 5.67 -29.86
C ASP A 208 5.02 5.85 -29.95
N GLY A 209 5.79 4.88 -29.46
CA GLY A 209 7.25 4.86 -29.58
C GLY A 209 8.02 5.24 -28.30
N LYS A 210 9.36 5.11 -28.34
CA LYS A 210 10.20 5.37 -27.17
C LYS A 210 10.19 6.87 -26.84
N ILE A 211 9.81 7.19 -25.62
CA ILE A 211 9.78 8.56 -25.11
C ILE A 211 10.87 8.81 -24.06
N ARG A 212 11.25 10.07 -23.92
CA ARG A 212 11.81 10.61 -22.69
C ARG A 212 10.75 11.52 -22.05
N THR A 213 10.67 11.50 -20.74
CA THR A 213 9.69 12.28 -19.98
C THR A 213 10.41 13.36 -19.19
N ASN A 214 9.80 14.56 -19.13
CA ASN A 214 10.21 15.60 -18.18
C ASN A 214 9.02 15.91 -17.28
N PHE A 215 9.12 15.52 -16.01
CA PHE A 215 8.05 15.64 -15.03
C PHE A 215 8.34 16.79 -14.05
N ASN A 216 7.52 17.83 -14.10
CA ASN A 216 7.61 18.97 -13.20
C ASN A 216 6.22 19.33 -12.63
N CYS A 217 5.60 18.39 -11.91
CA CYS A 217 4.36 18.64 -11.14
C CYS A 217 4.65 18.54 -9.65
N LYS A 218 5.34 19.53 -9.10
CA LYS A 218 5.61 19.59 -7.66
C LYS A 218 4.34 19.89 -6.86
N GLU A 219 3.28 20.38 -7.51
CA GLU A 219 1.99 20.64 -6.87
C GLU A 219 1.27 19.36 -6.44
N ILE A 220 1.51 18.22 -7.13
CA ILE A 220 0.83 16.96 -6.83
C ILE A 220 1.68 16.14 -5.85
N VAL A 221 1.33 16.22 -4.57
CA VAL A 221 1.97 15.44 -3.49
C VAL A 221 1.39 14.02 -3.45
N ASN A 222 2.21 13.01 -3.13
CA ASN A 222 1.83 11.59 -3.01
C ASN A 222 1.25 10.92 -4.27
N MET A 223 1.46 11.50 -5.46
CA MET A 223 1.17 10.82 -6.71
C MET A 223 2.08 9.61 -6.91
N LYS A 224 1.51 8.45 -7.30
CA LYS A 224 2.29 7.29 -7.75
C LYS A 224 2.31 7.23 -9.27
N ILE A 225 3.48 7.00 -9.86
CA ILE A 225 3.64 6.83 -11.31
C ILE A 225 4.19 5.44 -11.59
N SER A 226 3.70 4.84 -12.67
CA SER A 226 4.16 3.52 -13.08
C SER A 226 5.52 3.54 -13.72
N ILE A 227 6.21 2.40 -13.68
CA ILE A 227 7.34 2.18 -14.59
C ILE A 227 6.80 2.24 -16.03
N PRO A 228 7.36 3.05 -16.92
CA PRO A 228 6.93 3.11 -18.31
C PRO A 228 7.30 1.80 -19.02
N LEU A 229 6.32 0.94 -19.27
CA LEU A 229 6.49 -0.35 -19.95
C LEU A 229 5.59 -0.39 -21.20
N ASP A 230 6.14 -0.88 -22.33
CA ASP A 230 5.44 -1.08 -23.61
C ASP A 230 4.51 0.06 -24.01
N TYR A 231 5.07 1.27 -23.96
CA TYR A 231 4.40 2.48 -24.39
C TYR A 231 3.17 2.91 -23.58
N ASN A 232 3.13 2.53 -22.30
CA ASN A 232 2.11 2.98 -21.36
C ASN A 232 2.77 3.61 -20.13
N LEU A 233 2.11 4.62 -19.57
CA LEU A 233 2.44 5.27 -18.30
C LEU A 233 1.15 5.48 -17.52
N SER A 234 1.10 4.99 -16.29
CA SER A 234 -0.08 5.15 -15.43
C SER A 234 0.28 6.02 -14.23
N MET A 235 -0.64 6.88 -13.80
CA MET A 235 -0.43 7.78 -12.67
C MET A 235 -1.63 7.70 -11.74
N ARG A 236 -1.43 7.27 -10.49
CA ARG A 236 -2.45 7.32 -9.43
C ARG A 236 -2.39 8.68 -8.76
N MET A 237 -3.50 9.41 -8.83
CA MET A 237 -3.68 10.68 -8.15
C MET A 237 -3.84 10.47 -6.64
N PRO A 238 -3.43 11.47 -5.82
CA PRO A 238 -3.64 11.43 -4.38
C PRO A 238 -5.14 11.47 -4.05
N THR A 239 -5.47 11.08 -2.82
CA THR A 239 -6.84 11.14 -2.30
C THR A 239 -7.35 12.56 -2.02
N VAL A 240 -6.45 13.55 -1.98
CA VAL A 240 -6.76 14.98 -1.87
C VAL A 240 -5.75 15.81 -2.67
N PHE A 241 -6.22 16.91 -3.25
CA PHE A 241 -5.39 17.97 -3.83
C PHE A 241 -5.24 19.10 -2.81
N LEU A 242 -4.02 19.31 -2.29
CA LEU A 242 -3.76 20.34 -1.27
C LEU A 242 -3.80 21.78 -1.79
N GLN A 243 -3.71 21.93 -3.11
CA GLN A 243 -3.75 23.20 -3.84
C GLN A 243 -4.23 22.94 -5.27
N ASP A 244 -4.56 24.00 -6.00
CA ASP A 244 -4.89 23.89 -7.41
C ASP A 244 -3.70 23.32 -8.18
N ILE A 245 -4.00 22.41 -9.09
CA ILE A 245 -3.04 21.74 -9.94
C ILE A 245 -3.14 22.37 -11.33
N ASN A 246 -2.02 22.86 -11.84
CA ASN A 246 -1.87 23.28 -13.23
C ASN A 246 -0.43 22.99 -13.65
N CYS A 247 -0.14 21.71 -13.85
CA CYS A 247 1.22 21.27 -14.14
C CYS A 247 1.36 20.77 -15.56
N LYS A 248 2.53 21.01 -16.16
CA LYS A 248 2.84 20.58 -17.52
C LYS A 248 3.82 19.41 -17.51
N PHE A 249 3.54 18.45 -18.37
CA PHE A 249 4.30 17.25 -18.56
C PHE A 249 4.63 17.06 -20.04
N HIS A 250 5.89 16.78 -20.34
CA HIS A 250 6.38 16.68 -21.71
C HIS A 250 6.75 15.24 -22.07
N PHE A 251 6.16 14.73 -23.14
CA PHE A 251 6.62 13.53 -23.84
C PHE A 251 7.51 13.94 -25.02
N ILE A 252 8.78 13.56 -24.96
CA ILE A 252 9.76 13.82 -26.01
C ILE A 252 9.97 12.50 -26.76
N PHE A 253 9.48 12.41 -28.00
CA PHE A 253 9.57 11.20 -28.80
C PHE A 253 10.95 11.12 -29.48
N ASN A 254 11.63 9.98 -29.30
CA ASN A 254 13.01 9.82 -29.81
C ASN A 254 13.09 9.77 -31.34
N ASN A 255 12.01 9.33 -32.01
CA ASN A 255 11.93 9.26 -33.46
C ASN A 255 11.06 10.42 -33.95
N ALA A 256 11.63 11.29 -34.78
CA ALA A 256 11.01 12.48 -35.42
C ALA A 256 10.99 13.82 -34.66
N GLY A 257 11.56 13.95 -33.45
CA GLY A 257 11.72 15.25 -32.79
C GLY A 257 10.42 15.91 -32.32
N GLY A 258 9.33 15.15 -32.22
CA GLY A 258 8.04 15.62 -31.72
C GLY A 258 8.01 15.71 -30.19
N ILE A 259 7.41 16.78 -29.68
CA ILE A 259 7.08 16.95 -28.25
C ILE A 259 5.55 16.99 -28.13
N ALA A 260 5.00 16.16 -27.24
CA ALA A 260 3.62 16.29 -26.81
C ALA A 260 3.57 16.92 -25.41
N ASN A 261 2.75 17.97 -25.27
CA ASN A 261 2.51 18.65 -24.01
C ASN A 261 1.21 18.15 -23.40
N ILE A 262 1.28 17.68 -22.16
CA ILE A 262 0.13 17.25 -21.36
C ILE A 262 0.01 18.22 -20.20
N VAL A 263 -1.16 18.83 -20.02
CA VAL A 263 -1.42 19.74 -18.92
C VAL A 263 -2.40 19.05 -17.97
N LEU A 264 -1.96 18.77 -16.76
CA LEU A 264 -2.80 18.19 -15.73
C LEU A 264 -3.43 19.32 -14.93
N GLN A 265 -4.76 19.30 -14.80
CA GLN A 265 -5.52 20.33 -14.11
C GLN A 265 -6.45 19.74 -13.07
N ALA A 266 -6.48 20.34 -11.88
CA ALA A 266 -7.42 19.99 -10.83
C ALA A 266 -7.62 21.19 -9.91
N ASN A 267 -8.81 21.35 -9.35
CA ASN A 267 -9.00 22.30 -8.25
C ASN A 267 -8.54 21.68 -6.94
N LYS A 268 -8.11 22.52 -6.00
CA LYS A 268 -7.89 22.13 -4.62
C LYS A 268 -9.12 21.43 -4.05
N THR A 269 -8.92 20.39 -3.26
CA THR A 269 -10.01 19.73 -2.53
C THR A 269 -10.65 20.71 -1.55
N GLU A 270 -11.96 20.91 -1.70
CA GLU A 270 -12.78 21.63 -0.74
C GLU A 270 -13.52 20.66 0.18
N ASN A 271 -13.85 21.11 1.39
CA ASN A 271 -14.72 20.38 2.32
C ASN A 271 -14.23 18.94 2.60
N ILE A 272 -12.97 18.78 2.99
CA ILE A 272 -12.42 17.47 3.39
C ILE A 272 -13.21 16.95 4.60
N ASP A 273 -13.61 15.67 4.57
CA ASP A 273 -14.27 15.05 5.72
C ASP A 273 -13.34 15.07 6.92
N GLY A 274 -13.83 15.40 8.11
CA GLY A 274 -12.92 15.60 9.23
C GLY A 274 -13.52 16.39 10.37
N CYS A 275 -12.68 16.67 11.35
CA CYS A 275 -13.03 17.37 12.58
C CYS A 275 -12.08 18.56 12.80
N ASP A 276 -12.61 19.78 12.79
CA ASP A 276 -11.91 20.98 13.21
C ASP A 276 -12.31 21.34 14.63
N PHE A 277 -11.42 21.11 15.60
CA PHE A 277 -11.70 21.39 17.00
C PHE A 277 -11.41 22.85 17.43
N THR A 278 -11.17 23.71 16.44
CA THR A 278 -10.87 25.14 16.62
C THR A 278 -11.99 26.04 16.09
N GLN A 279 -12.99 25.47 15.41
CA GLN A 279 -14.06 26.19 14.74
C GLN A 279 -15.37 25.40 14.80
N PRO A 280 -16.54 26.07 14.79
CA PRO A 280 -17.83 25.41 14.62
C PRO A 280 -17.95 24.70 13.26
N LYS A 281 -18.86 23.72 13.21
CA LYS A 281 -19.21 22.99 11.99
C LYS A 281 -19.49 23.93 10.81
N GLY A 282 -18.85 23.67 9.67
CA GLY A 282 -19.00 24.45 8.44
C GLY A 282 -18.08 25.68 8.33
N ASN A 283 -17.42 26.09 9.42
CA ASN A 283 -16.53 27.27 9.42
C ASN A 283 -15.04 26.90 9.46
N GLY A 284 -14.71 25.63 9.73
CA GLY A 284 -13.35 25.13 9.84
C GLY A 284 -12.76 24.61 8.51
N LEU A 285 -11.55 24.06 8.58
CA LEU A 285 -10.90 23.41 7.43
C LEU A 285 -11.61 22.11 6.99
N TYR A 286 -12.36 21.50 7.91
CA TYR A 286 -13.03 20.23 7.72
C TYR A 286 -14.54 20.35 7.87
N LYS A 287 -15.28 19.40 7.28
CA LYS A 287 -16.76 19.43 7.24
C LYS A 287 -17.42 19.50 8.62
N ASN A 288 -16.83 18.87 9.64
CA ASN A 288 -17.35 18.87 11.00
C ASN A 288 -16.39 19.59 11.95
N GLY A 289 -16.88 19.98 13.12
CA GLY A 289 -16.07 20.69 14.10
C GLY A 289 -16.90 21.34 15.20
N PHE A 290 -16.21 21.71 16.27
CA PHE A 290 -16.70 22.52 17.39
C PHE A 290 -15.48 23.09 18.12
N VAL A 291 -15.64 24.21 18.81
CA VAL A 291 -14.54 24.83 19.57
C VAL A 291 -14.39 24.11 20.91
N LEU A 292 -13.22 23.54 21.20
CA LEU A 292 -13.03 22.72 22.41
C LEU A 292 -13.27 23.45 23.72
N THR A 293 -12.99 24.74 23.80
CA THR A 293 -13.21 25.53 25.01
C THR A 293 -14.69 25.84 25.24
N GLU A 294 -15.55 25.61 24.25
CA GLU A 294 -16.98 25.94 24.30
C GLU A 294 -17.86 24.71 24.56
N ILE A 295 -17.29 23.49 24.60
CA ILE A 295 -18.06 22.29 24.89
C ILE A 295 -18.53 22.27 26.36
N THR A 296 -19.75 21.82 26.57
CA THR A 296 -20.36 21.75 27.91
C THR A 296 -19.80 20.57 28.72
N ASN A 297 -19.61 19.42 28.08
CA ASN A 297 -19.09 18.19 28.68
C ASN A 297 -17.56 18.22 28.77
N ASP A 298 -16.94 17.28 29.49
CA ASP A 298 -15.48 17.17 29.52
C ASP A 298 -14.90 16.56 28.25
N GLU A 299 -15.71 15.79 27.53
CA GLU A 299 -15.38 15.22 26.22
C GLU A 299 -16.53 15.32 25.24
N GLU A 300 -16.20 15.44 23.96
CA GLU A 300 -17.15 15.36 22.85
C GLU A 300 -16.53 14.62 21.66
N ILE A 301 -17.35 13.82 20.97
CA ILE A 301 -16.92 12.96 19.88
C ILE A 301 -17.40 13.52 18.54
N CYS A 302 -16.47 13.65 17.61
CA CYS A 302 -16.73 13.91 16.20
C CYS A 302 -16.45 12.64 15.37
N THR A 303 -17.51 12.03 14.84
CA THR A 303 -17.40 10.80 14.05
C THR A 303 -17.36 11.10 12.55
N VAL A 304 -16.39 10.51 11.85
CA VAL A 304 -16.18 10.66 10.41
C VAL A 304 -16.11 9.28 9.77
N HIS A 305 -16.74 9.12 8.59
CA HIS A 305 -16.76 7.87 7.84
C HIS A 305 -16.12 8.06 6.47
N ILE A 306 -15.14 7.23 6.12
CA ILE A 306 -14.47 7.22 4.81
C ILE A 306 -14.34 5.79 4.26
N GLY A 307 -13.99 5.65 2.98
CA GLY A 307 -13.74 4.35 2.35
C GLY A 307 -14.90 3.88 1.48
N LYS A 308 -15.08 2.56 1.34
CA LYS A 308 -16.05 1.99 0.40
C LYS A 308 -17.48 2.49 0.66
N GLY A 309 -18.14 2.93 -0.41
CA GLY A 309 -19.51 3.44 -0.35
C GLY A 309 -19.63 4.84 0.26
N GLN A 310 -18.51 5.46 0.67
CA GLN A 310 -18.46 6.85 1.11
C GLN A 310 -18.06 7.76 -0.05
N LYS A 311 -18.33 9.07 0.10
CA LYS A 311 -17.95 10.08 -0.89
C LYS A 311 -16.47 10.41 -0.90
N SER A 312 -15.75 10.10 0.18
CA SER A 312 -14.34 10.44 0.37
C SER A 312 -13.55 9.22 0.86
N ASN A 313 -12.30 9.16 0.42
CA ASN A 313 -11.28 8.24 0.94
C ASN A 313 -10.24 8.97 1.81
N ALA A 314 -10.48 10.23 2.14
CA ALA A 314 -9.61 11.03 2.98
C ALA A 314 -10.38 11.68 4.13
N ALA A 315 -9.71 11.76 5.27
CA ALA A 315 -10.22 12.45 6.45
C ALA A 315 -9.16 13.36 7.06
N GLY A 316 -9.58 14.37 7.82
CA GLY A 316 -8.65 15.27 8.49
C GLY A 316 -9.07 15.69 9.89
N LEU A 317 -8.07 16.21 10.62
CA LEU A 317 -8.17 16.65 11.99
C LEU A 317 -7.41 17.95 12.18
N LYS A 318 -7.98 18.90 12.92
CA LYS A 318 -7.26 20.08 13.41
C LYS A 318 -7.42 20.19 14.91
N CYS A 319 -6.30 20.21 15.64
CA CYS A 319 -6.29 20.40 17.09
C CYS A 319 -5.84 21.82 17.45
N PRO A 320 -6.41 22.43 18.50
CA PRO A 320 -5.95 23.73 18.99
C PRO A 320 -4.64 23.67 19.80
N TYR A 321 -4.40 22.59 20.56
CA TYR A 321 -3.23 22.51 21.45
C TYR A 321 -2.51 21.15 21.41
N LYS A 322 -3.03 20.14 22.12
CA LYS A 322 -2.35 18.83 22.23
C LYS A 322 -3.08 17.76 21.43
N LEU A 323 -2.34 16.96 20.67
CA LEU A 323 -2.85 15.82 19.90
C LEU A 323 -2.28 14.51 20.46
N THR A 324 -3.16 13.54 20.72
CA THR A 324 -2.81 12.19 21.17
C THR A 324 -3.38 11.14 20.21
N PRO A 325 -2.53 10.31 19.59
CA PRO A 325 -1.07 10.34 19.63
C PRO A 325 -0.51 11.56 18.88
N VAL A 326 0.69 12.04 19.24
CA VAL A 326 1.31 13.27 18.68
C VAL A 326 1.40 13.26 17.16
N HIS A 327 1.56 12.07 16.57
CA HIS A 327 1.64 11.87 15.13
C HIS A 327 0.39 11.20 14.57
N CYS A 328 -0.80 11.50 15.09
CA CYS A 328 -2.03 11.14 14.41
C CYS A 328 -2.04 11.75 12.99
N PHE A 329 -2.35 11.02 11.92
CA PHE A 329 -2.90 9.66 11.87
C PHE A 329 -1.88 8.53 11.70
N LYS A 330 -0.58 8.80 11.60
CA LYS A 330 0.43 7.73 11.49
C LYS A 330 0.39 6.80 12.71
N HIS A 331 0.19 7.38 13.89
CA HIS A 331 -0.13 6.65 15.11
C HIS A 331 -1.55 6.97 15.53
N VAL A 332 -2.33 5.94 15.85
CA VAL A 332 -3.75 6.08 16.22
C VAL A 332 -4.05 5.32 17.49
N LEU A 333 -5.11 5.72 18.19
CA LEU A 333 -5.70 4.90 19.23
C LEU A 333 -6.63 3.87 18.59
N TYR A 334 -6.35 2.60 18.84
CA TYR A 334 -7.15 1.48 18.35
C TYR A 334 -7.60 0.60 19.52
N GLU A 335 -8.86 0.18 19.49
CA GLU A 335 -9.46 -0.62 20.57
C GLU A 335 -8.99 -2.07 20.48
N LYS A 336 -8.15 -2.49 21.42
CA LYS A 336 -7.75 -3.89 21.50
C LYS A 336 -8.79 -4.69 22.28
N LYS A 337 -9.43 -5.64 21.60
CA LYS A 337 -10.38 -6.57 22.22
C LYS A 337 -9.64 -7.69 22.95
N TYR A 338 -9.76 -7.74 24.27
CA TYR A 338 -9.20 -8.81 25.09
C TYR A 338 -10.25 -9.89 25.36
N LYS A 339 -9.83 -11.16 25.47
CA LYS A 339 -10.74 -12.30 25.69
C LYS A 339 -11.57 -12.20 26.98
N ASN A 340 -11.11 -11.39 27.94
CA ASN A 340 -11.77 -11.14 29.22
C ASN A 340 -12.74 -9.94 29.18
N GLY A 341 -12.94 -9.30 28.02
CA GLY A 341 -13.88 -8.18 27.84
C GLY A 341 -13.33 -6.80 28.23
N ASN A 342 -12.11 -6.71 28.78
CA ASN A 342 -11.48 -5.44 29.13
C ASN A 342 -10.85 -4.78 27.90
N ASN A 343 -11.68 -4.20 27.04
CA ASN A 343 -11.20 -3.48 25.87
C ASN A 343 -10.48 -2.19 26.30
N VAL A 344 -9.32 -1.94 25.72
CA VAL A 344 -8.54 -0.72 26.01
C VAL A 344 -8.02 -0.15 24.70
N TYR A 345 -8.11 1.18 24.57
CA TYR A 345 -7.47 1.90 23.48
C TYR A 345 -5.97 1.96 23.71
N GLN A 346 -5.22 1.47 22.74
CA GLN A 346 -3.76 1.52 22.74
C GLN A 346 -3.27 2.20 21.47
N THR A 347 -2.04 2.73 21.51
CA THR A 347 -1.43 3.33 20.33
C THR A 347 -0.92 2.25 19.39
N PHE A 348 -1.32 2.31 18.13
CA PHE A 348 -0.83 1.46 17.04
C PHE A 348 -0.40 2.31 15.85
N LEU A 349 0.42 1.74 14.97
CA LEU A 349 0.60 2.30 13.64
C LEU A 349 -0.67 2.03 12.81
N LEU A 350 -1.07 3.00 12.00
CA LEU A 350 -2.29 2.86 11.20
C LEU A 350 -2.14 1.80 10.09
N ASP A 351 -0.95 1.62 9.54
CA ASP A 351 -0.65 0.58 8.55
C ASP A 351 -0.81 -0.83 9.13
N ASP A 352 -0.43 -1.05 10.40
CA ASP A 352 -0.67 -2.31 11.11
C ASP A 352 -2.17 -2.58 11.31
N VAL A 353 -2.94 -1.54 11.68
CA VAL A 353 -4.39 -1.65 11.88
C VAL A 353 -5.09 -1.97 10.56
N LEU A 354 -4.77 -1.22 9.50
CA LEU A 354 -5.41 -1.38 8.18
C LEU A 354 -4.81 -2.51 7.34
N ARG A 355 -3.66 -3.05 7.76
CA ARG A 355 -2.87 -4.07 7.05
C ARG A 355 -2.51 -3.63 5.63
N THR A 356 -2.23 -2.36 5.45
CA THR A 356 -1.75 -1.77 4.19
C THR A 356 -0.82 -0.61 4.46
N VAL A 357 0.22 -0.49 3.66
CA VAL A 357 1.19 0.61 3.70
C VAL A 357 0.88 1.71 2.69
N ASP A 358 -0.13 1.51 1.82
CA ASP A 358 -0.59 2.51 0.86
C ASP A 358 -1.52 3.51 1.56
N ILE A 359 -0.92 4.34 2.42
CA ILE A 359 -1.60 5.38 3.20
C ILE A 359 -0.88 6.71 2.96
N GLU A 360 -1.66 7.76 2.72
CA GLU A 360 -1.15 9.11 2.49
C GLU A 360 -1.27 9.90 3.79
N TYR A 361 -0.18 10.53 4.22
CA TYR A 361 -0.15 11.39 5.40
C TYR A 361 0.24 12.79 5.01
N TYR A 362 -0.56 13.78 5.39
CA TYR A 362 -0.27 15.19 5.18
C TYR A 362 -0.33 15.94 6.51
N TYR A 363 0.60 16.88 6.70
CA TYR A 363 0.65 17.72 7.88
C TYR A 363 0.96 19.16 7.51
N ASN A 364 0.11 20.08 7.95
CA ASN A 364 0.35 21.51 7.88
C ASN A 364 0.73 22.03 9.27
N ALA A 365 2.02 22.29 9.47
CA ALA A 365 2.57 22.76 10.74
C ALA A 365 2.03 24.14 11.17
N LYS A 366 1.72 25.03 10.21
CA LYS A 366 1.20 26.37 10.53
C LYS A 366 -0.23 26.33 11.08
N LEU A 367 -1.02 25.39 10.58
CA LEU A 367 -2.43 25.26 10.95
C LEU A 367 -2.68 24.17 12.00
N SER A 368 -1.64 23.43 12.40
CA SER A 368 -1.77 22.20 13.21
C SER A 368 -2.83 21.25 12.67
N ALA A 369 -2.86 21.11 11.34
CA ALA A 369 -3.87 20.35 10.61
C ALA A 369 -3.25 19.10 9.98
N HIS A 370 -3.92 17.97 10.16
CA HIS A 370 -3.51 16.65 9.72
C HIS A 370 -4.54 16.07 8.76
N ILE A 371 -4.10 15.45 7.67
CA ILE A 371 -4.97 14.73 6.74
C ILE A 371 -4.41 13.32 6.56
N VAL A 372 -5.30 12.34 6.55
CA VAL A 372 -5.02 10.97 6.15
C VAL A 372 -5.81 10.63 4.90
N GLY A 373 -5.13 10.07 3.91
CA GLY A 373 -5.72 9.50 2.72
C GLY A 373 -5.58 7.99 2.73
N ILE A 374 -6.64 7.28 2.36
CA ILE A 374 -6.68 5.82 2.23
C ILE A 374 -6.95 5.46 0.75
N PRO A 375 -5.94 5.56 -0.14
CA PRO A 375 -6.11 5.23 -1.56
C PRO A 375 -6.56 3.79 -1.77
N THR A 376 -5.98 2.89 -0.98
CA THR A 376 -6.30 1.46 -1.01
C THR A 376 -7.30 1.15 0.09
N ILE A 377 -8.51 0.76 -0.31
CA ILE A 377 -9.58 0.35 0.61
C ILE A 377 -9.11 -0.88 1.41
N PRO A 378 -9.19 -0.86 2.75
CA PRO A 378 -8.73 -1.97 3.59
C PRO A 378 -9.63 -3.20 3.48
N GLU A 379 -9.11 -4.37 3.87
CA GLU A 379 -9.86 -5.64 3.89
C GLU A 379 -10.95 -5.63 4.97
N LYS A 380 -10.67 -5.01 6.12
CA LYS A 380 -11.58 -4.98 7.27
C LYS A 380 -11.97 -3.57 7.66
N THR A 381 -13.21 -3.44 8.11
CA THR A 381 -13.71 -2.15 8.59
C THR A 381 -13.08 -1.91 9.94
N GLU A 382 -12.37 -0.79 10.06
CA GLU A 382 -11.65 -0.44 11.26
C GLU A 382 -12.16 0.89 11.80
N THR A 383 -12.11 1.06 13.11
CA THR A 383 -12.40 2.33 13.78
C THR A 383 -11.19 2.74 14.58
N ILE A 384 -10.70 3.93 14.29
CA ILE A 384 -9.53 4.50 14.97
C ILE A 384 -9.92 5.81 15.63
N ARG A 385 -9.16 6.23 16.64
CA ARG A 385 -9.37 7.47 17.36
C ARG A 385 -8.12 8.32 17.45
N CYS A 386 -8.33 9.62 17.45
CA CYS A 386 -7.35 10.62 17.85
C CYS A 386 -8.01 11.62 18.79
N ILE A 387 -7.26 12.09 19.78
CA ILE A 387 -7.77 12.95 20.84
C ILE A 387 -7.04 14.29 20.80
N CYS A 388 -7.78 15.38 20.71
CA CYS A 388 -7.27 16.72 20.95
C CYS A 388 -7.63 17.16 22.37
N GLU A 389 -6.71 17.85 23.04
CA GLU A 389 -6.94 18.40 24.38
C GLU A 389 -6.65 19.91 24.41
N GLN A 390 -7.50 20.66 25.10
CA GLN A 390 -7.30 22.08 25.44
C GLN A 390 -8.06 22.41 26.72
N ASP A 391 -7.42 23.09 27.67
CA ASP A 391 -8.04 23.57 28.92
C ASP A 391 -8.83 22.51 29.71
N GLY A 392 -8.32 21.28 29.72
CA GLY A 392 -8.94 20.13 30.40
C GLY A 392 -10.09 19.47 29.61
N LYS A 393 -10.51 20.03 28.48
CA LYS A 393 -11.53 19.50 27.57
C LYS A 393 -10.93 18.61 26.49
N ARG A 394 -11.68 17.61 26.04
CA ARG A 394 -11.24 16.61 25.06
C ARG A 394 -12.15 16.53 23.83
N GLY A 395 -11.55 16.65 22.65
CA GLY A 395 -12.20 16.38 21.37
C GLY A 395 -11.71 15.05 20.82
N ILE A 396 -12.62 14.10 20.63
CA ILE A 396 -12.26 12.78 20.11
C ILE A 396 -12.72 12.72 18.65
N MET A 397 -11.77 12.65 17.73
CA MET A 397 -12.09 12.25 16.36
C MET A 397 -12.17 10.72 16.31
N GLU A 398 -13.36 10.19 16.01
CA GLU A 398 -13.57 8.79 15.70
C GLU A 398 -13.67 8.61 14.19
N LEU A 399 -12.68 7.98 13.57
CA LEU A 399 -12.65 7.72 12.14
C LEU A 399 -13.00 6.26 11.87
N LYS A 400 -14.13 6.03 11.19
CA LYS A 400 -14.51 4.71 10.68
C LYS A 400 -14.09 4.58 9.23
N ILE A 401 -13.32 3.54 8.94
CA ILE A 401 -12.75 3.28 7.61
C ILE A 401 -13.41 2.01 7.09
N SER A 402 -14.32 2.17 6.13
CA SER A 402 -15.11 1.07 5.58
C SER A 402 -14.28 0.18 4.65
N SER A 403 -14.45 -1.14 4.78
CA SER A 403 -13.69 -2.13 4.02
C SER A 403 -14.23 -2.46 2.63
N SER A 404 -13.41 -3.19 1.87
CA SER A 404 -13.73 -3.77 0.58
C SER A 404 -14.65 -4.99 0.65
N GLU A 405 -14.80 -5.65 1.80
CA GLU A 405 -15.67 -6.82 1.97
C GLU A 405 -17.10 -6.50 1.49
N ASN A 406 -17.57 -7.25 0.49
CA ASN A 406 -19.00 -7.39 0.28
C ASN A 406 -19.48 -8.33 1.39
N ILE A 407 -20.47 -7.90 2.17
CA ILE A 407 -21.26 -8.83 2.98
C ILE A 407 -21.95 -9.75 1.96
N PHE A 408 -21.36 -10.91 1.68
CA PHE A 408 -22.04 -11.97 0.96
C PHE A 408 -23.10 -12.50 1.92
N ILE A 409 -24.35 -12.08 1.72
CA ILE A 409 -25.49 -12.83 2.23
C ILE A 409 -25.47 -14.14 1.43
N SER A 410 -25.07 -15.25 2.04
CA SER A 410 -25.33 -16.56 1.46
C SER A 410 -26.85 -16.79 1.56
N PHE A 411 -27.52 -16.88 0.42
CA PHE A 411 -28.86 -17.45 0.36
C PHE A 411 -28.80 -18.97 0.49
#